data_AF-A0A2A2PXP7-F1
#
_entry.id   AF-A0A2A2PXP7-F1
#
_cell.length_a   1.000
_cell.length_b   1.000
_cell.length_c   1.000
_cell.angle_alpha   90.00
_cell.angle_beta   90.00
_cell.angle_gamma   90.00
#
_symmetry.space_group_name_H-M   'P 1'
#
loop_
_entity.id
_entity.type
_entity.pdbx_description
1 polymer ?
#
loop_
_entity_poly.entity_id
_entity_poly.type
_entity_poly.pdbx_seq_one_letter_code
_entity_poly.pdbx_strand_id
1 'polypeptide(L)'
;MSSRRHFLAGLATAAAATWVQPLRAADPKKDTVVGHGRFRYRVLRDWVAPGQGRHHPILNCHEMVRAADGRLFMIGDHPGNQMLVFKPDGTILESWGTVWPGGHGLTLGRENGAEFLFVTDSGLWKSGNGGYRQTGRITKIDLAGRELFSLSHPMAVGAYEPKMPFNPTETAVAPNGDIYVADGYGSNFVLRYDAQGRFISRFGGKDGVPENQRLNSAHGIAVDLRQGADRATLLVTSRADLCFQRFTLDGKFIETLPVPGCMVCRPVFSGQELYAGVCWSKDPVASKLPGNPSGFVVILDAAGKVVSAPGGTAPTYVDGKLQPLRRGEPILEHGHDVCVLPDGDLIVCQWNAQQTYPVKLERLA
;
A
#
# COMPACT_ATOMS: atom_id res chain seq x y z
N MET A 1 -20.43 57.14 59.83
CA MET A 1 -19.61 55.92 59.96
C MET A 1 -19.85 55.04 58.74
N SER A 2 -18.75 54.62 58.09
CA SER A 2 -18.51 53.49 57.14
C SER A 2 -19.68 52.52 56.82
N SER A 3 -19.89 51.93 55.62
CA SER A 3 -19.10 51.66 54.41
C SER A 3 -20.04 51.34 53.23
N ARG A 4 -19.84 51.86 52.01
CA ARG A 4 -19.20 51.22 50.82
C ARG A 4 -19.50 49.74 50.54
N ARG A 5 -20.18 49.48 49.39
CA ARG A 5 -19.98 48.46 48.30
C ARG A 5 -21.30 48.40 47.49
N HIS A 6 -21.54 49.06 46.34
CA HIS A 6 -21.04 48.80 44.97
C HIS A 6 -21.00 47.29 44.65
N PHE A 7 -21.67 46.76 43.61
CA PHE A 7 -21.43 47.06 42.21
C PHE A 7 -22.52 46.52 41.26
N LEU A 8 -22.64 47.18 40.10
CA LEU A 8 -23.55 46.98 38.97
C LEU A 8 -23.15 45.82 38.04
N ALA A 9 -24.13 45.41 37.22
CA ALA A 9 -24.01 44.95 35.84
C ALA A 9 -23.17 43.69 35.53
N GLY A 10 -23.88 42.59 35.27
CA GLY A 10 -23.37 41.45 34.50
C GLY A 10 -23.98 41.41 33.10
N LEU A 11 -23.41 42.19 32.17
CA LEU A 11 -23.55 41.96 30.73
C LEU A 11 -22.49 40.92 30.34
N ALA A 12 -22.87 39.66 30.22
CA ALA A 12 -21.99 38.62 29.69
C ALA A 12 -22.08 38.64 28.16
N THR A 13 -21.16 39.36 27.53
CA THR A 13 -20.85 39.22 26.09
C THR A 13 -20.41 37.79 25.81
N ALA A 14 -21.12 37.10 24.91
CA ALA A 14 -20.69 35.85 24.32
C ALA A 14 -19.40 36.09 23.51
N ALA A 15 -18.25 35.76 24.09
CA ALA A 15 -17.00 35.69 23.33
C ALA A 15 -17.04 34.41 22.49
N ALA A 16 -17.27 34.55 21.18
CA ALA A 16 -17.00 33.49 20.23
C ALA A 16 -15.50 33.16 20.29
N ALA A 17 -15.15 32.05 20.94
CA ALA A 17 -13.79 31.51 20.87
C ALA A 17 -13.57 30.96 19.46
N THR A 18 -13.11 31.81 18.55
CA THR A 18 -12.53 31.36 17.28
C THR A 18 -11.23 30.63 17.61
N TRP A 19 -11.29 29.30 17.67
CA TRP A 19 -10.10 28.45 17.63
C TRP A 19 -9.46 28.60 16.25
N VAL A 20 -8.69 29.66 16.05
CA VAL A 20 -7.77 29.75 14.92
C VAL A 20 -6.55 28.92 15.31
N GLN A 21 -6.51 27.66 14.86
CA GLN A 21 -5.24 26.96 14.84
C GLN A 21 -4.30 27.80 13.96
N PRO A 22 -3.09 28.16 14.43
CA PRO A 22 -2.13 28.79 13.55
C PRO A 22 -1.86 27.77 12.43
N LEU A 23 -2.24 28.14 11.20
CA LEU A 23 -1.72 27.48 10.01
C LEU A 23 -0.21 27.44 10.17
N ARG A 24 0.35 26.25 10.40
CA ARG A 24 1.79 26.05 10.33
C ARG A 24 2.18 26.48 8.92
N ALA A 25 2.90 27.60 8.81
CA ALA A 25 3.57 27.96 7.58
C ALA A 25 4.41 26.75 7.18
N ALA A 26 4.19 26.25 5.96
CA ALA A 26 5.02 25.21 5.39
C ALA A 26 6.48 25.68 5.46
N ASP A 27 7.34 24.86 6.03
CA ASP A 27 8.79 25.07 6.02
C ASP A 27 9.21 25.33 4.56
N PRO A 28 9.94 26.42 4.23
CA PRO A 28 10.37 26.68 2.86
C PRO A 28 11.00 25.42 2.28
N LYS A 29 10.50 24.98 1.13
CA LYS A 29 10.86 23.74 0.43
C LYS A 29 12.37 23.49 0.51
N LYS A 30 12.81 22.64 1.44
CA LYS A 30 14.11 21.98 1.29
C LYS A 30 13.95 21.03 0.13
N ASP A 31 14.76 21.21 -0.91
CA ASP A 31 14.96 20.22 -1.96
C ASP A 31 15.63 18.98 -1.36
N THR A 32 14.85 18.22 -0.60
CA THR A 32 15.33 16.99 0.03
C THR A 32 15.56 15.97 -1.06
N VAL A 33 16.79 15.50 -1.16
CA VAL A 33 17.17 14.40 -2.05
C VAL A 33 17.35 13.14 -1.23
N VAL A 34 16.71 12.05 -1.66
CA VAL A 34 16.78 10.74 -1.00
C VAL A 34 17.21 9.65 -1.97
N GLY A 35 17.61 8.50 -1.43
CA GLY A 35 18.01 7.34 -2.23
C GLY A 35 19.51 7.32 -2.53
N HIS A 36 19.92 6.31 -3.28
CA HIS A 36 21.32 5.87 -3.35
C HIS A 36 21.70 5.46 -4.78
N GLY A 37 22.98 5.61 -5.12
CA GLY A 37 23.50 5.26 -6.44
C GLY A 37 22.74 5.97 -7.55
N ARG A 38 22.29 5.20 -8.56
CA ARG A 38 21.46 5.73 -9.66
C ARG A 38 20.00 6.00 -9.28
N PHE A 39 19.55 5.57 -8.10
CA PHE A 39 18.16 5.70 -7.63
C PHE A 39 18.07 6.82 -6.60
N ARG A 40 18.33 8.05 -7.05
CA ARG A 40 18.21 9.27 -6.26
C ARG A 40 17.01 10.08 -6.71
N TYR A 41 16.34 10.72 -5.76
CA TYR A 41 15.07 11.38 -6.02
C TYR A 41 14.94 12.70 -5.28
N ARG A 42 14.37 13.71 -5.92
CA ARG A 42 13.85 14.91 -5.26
C ARG A 42 12.47 14.63 -4.70
N VAL A 43 12.22 15.03 -3.46
CA VAL A 43 10.94 14.83 -2.78
C VAL A 43 9.96 15.95 -3.10
N LEU A 44 8.79 15.59 -3.62
CA LEU A 44 7.69 16.51 -3.96
C LEU A 44 6.44 16.09 -3.18
N ARG A 45 6.20 16.74 -2.03
CA ARG A 45 5.04 16.46 -1.16
C ARG A 45 3.74 17.07 -1.69
N ASP A 46 3.85 18.06 -2.57
CA ASP A 46 2.75 18.78 -3.21
C ASP A 46 2.50 18.30 -4.64
N TRP A 47 2.74 17.02 -4.91
CA TRP A 47 2.40 16.38 -6.19
C TRP A 47 0.95 16.64 -6.56
N VAL A 48 0.03 16.40 -5.62
CA VAL A 48 -1.34 16.93 -5.72
C VAL A 48 -1.31 18.37 -5.26
N ALA A 49 -1.51 19.30 -6.20
CA ALA A 49 -1.53 20.73 -5.91
C ALA A 49 -2.60 21.09 -4.84
N PRO A 50 -2.29 22.02 -3.91
CA PRO A 50 -3.25 22.48 -2.91
C PRO A 50 -4.58 22.95 -3.53
N GLY A 51 -5.69 22.68 -2.85
CA GLY A 51 -7.04 23.11 -3.25
C GLY A 51 -7.88 22.04 -3.94
N GLN A 52 -7.27 21.02 -4.54
CA GLN A 52 -8.02 19.91 -5.17
C GLN A 52 -8.79 19.06 -4.14
N GLY A 53 -8.25 18.92 -2.92
CA GLY A 53 -8.80 17.99 -1.93
C GLY A 53 -10.18 18.33 -1.36
N ARG A 54 -10.69 19.55 -1.55
CA ARG A 54 -12.04 19.92 -1.10
C ARG A 54 -13.13 19.00 -1.68
N HIS A 55 -12.94 18.54 -2.91
CA HIS A 55 -13.90 17.69 -3.62
C HIS A 55 -13.50 16.22 -3.66
N HIS A 56 -12.29 15.88 -3.20
CA HIS A 56 -11.71 14.55 -3.28
C HIS A 56 -11.09 14.09 -1.95
N PRO A 57 -11.79 14.21 -0.80
CA PRO A 57 -11.19 13.88 0.50
C PRO A 57 -10.72 12.44 0.56
N ILE A 58 -9.59 12.23 1.22
CA ILE A 58 -8.96 10.93 1.44
C ILE A 58 -8.82 10.65 2.94
N LEU A 59 -8.64 9.39 3.28
CA LEU A 59 -8.27 8.97 4.63
C LEU A 59 -6.86 8.37 4.61
N ASN A 60 -6.71 7.23 3.94
CA ASN A 60 -5.43 6.62 3.61
C ASN A 60 -5.31 6.38 2.11
N CYS A 61 -4.06 6.32 1.63
CA CYS A 61 -3.74 5.88 0.28
C CYS A 61 -3.10 4.50 0.39
N HIS A 62 -3.78 3.46 -0.10
CA HIS A 62 -3.26 2.10 0.03
C HIS A 62 -2.47 1.68 -1.20
N GLU A 63 -3.09 1.63 -2.37
CA GLU A 63 -2.42 1.12 -3.58
C GLU A 63 -2.74 1.92 -4.83
N MET A 64 -1.80 1.93 -5.78
CA MET A 64 -1.94 2.68 -7.03
C MET A 64 -1.39 1.90 -8.24
N VAL A 65 -2.17 1.90 -9.32
CA VAL A 65 -1.82 1.29 -10.62
C VAL A 65 -1.97 2.29 -11.76
N ARG A 66 -1.22 2.07 -12.83
CA ARG A 66 -1.26 2.91 -14.04
C ARG A 66 -1.92 2.15 -15.18
N ALA A 67 -3.03 2.68 -15.71
CA ALA A 67 -3.67 2.19 -16.91
C ALA A 67 -2.88 2.53 -18.18
N ALA A 68 -3.15 1.85 -19.29
CA ALA A 68 -2.45 2.06 -20.56
C ALA A 68 -2.64 3.47 -21.12
N ASP A 69 -3.80 4.09 -20.85
CA ASP A 69 -4.11 5.47 -21.22
C ASP A 69 -3.35 6.53 -20.38
N GLY A 70 -2.56 6.10 -19.41
CA GLY A 70 -1.73 6.94 -18.56
C GLY A 70 -2.43 7.44 -17.28
N ARG A 71 -3.72 7.16 -17.09
CA ARG A 71 -4.40 7.45 -15.82
C ARG A 71 -3.83 6.58 -14.70
N LEU A 72 -3.72 7.18 -13.52
CA LEU A 72 -3.34 6.50 -12.29
C LEU A 72 -4.60 6.27 -11.46
N PHE A 73 -4.89 5.03 -11.11
CA PHE A 73 -6.00 4.65 -10.23
C PHE A 73 -5.44 4.32 -8.87
N MET A 74 -6.03 4.87 -7.81
CA MET A 74 -5.63 4.63 -6.44
C MET A 74 -6.82 4.19 -5.61
N ILE A 75 -6.63 3.14 -4.81
CA ILE A 75 -7.57 2.73 -3.78
C ILE A 75 -7.15 3.29 -2.41
N GLY A 76 -8.13 3.79 -1.69
CA GLY A 76 -8.06 4.19 -0.29
C GLY A 76 -9.28 3.69 0.47
N ASP A 77 -9.47 4.21 1.67
CA ASP A 77 -10.48 3.75 2.63
C ASP A 77 -11.32 4.90 3.20
N HIS A 78 -11.37 6.04 2.50
CA HIS A 78 -12.27 7.12 2.86
C HIS A 78 -13.73 6.69 2.63
N PRO A 79 -14.67 6.88 3.58
CA PRO A 79 -16.03 6.34 3.49
C PRO A 79 -16.84 6.84 2.29
N GLY A 80 -16.46 7.98 1.72
CA GLY A 80 -17.13 8.59 0.56
C GLY A 80 -16.32 8.62 -0.74
N ASN A 81 -15.04 8.24 -0.75
CA ASN A 81 -14.14 8.38 -1.90
C ASN A 81 -13.01 7.35 -1.82
N GLN A 82 -13.32 6.10 -2.17
CA GLN A 82 -12.36 5.01 -2.07
C GLN A 82 -11.48 4.91 -3.31
N MET A 83 -12.04 5.17 -4.49
CA MET A 83 -11.31 5.22 -5.75
C MET A 83 -10.99 6.67 -6.10
N LEU A 84 -9.72 6.97 -6.39
CA LEU A 84 -9.29 8.26 -6.92
C LEU A 84 -8.51 8.04 -8.21
N VAL A 85 -8.72 8.91 -9.19
CA VAL A 85 -8.03 8.82 -10.47
C VAL A 85 -7.31 10.11 -10.79
N PHE A 86 -6.06 9.97 -11.21
CA PHE A 86 -5.13 11.07 -11.41
C PHE A 86 -4.52 11.04 -12.81
N LYS A 87 -4.09 12.21 -13.26
CA LYS A 87 -3.01 12.30 -14.26
C LYS A 87 -1.65 12.08 -13.58
N PRO A 88 -0.60 11.71 -14.32
CA PRO A 88 0.76 11.59 -13.78
C PRO A 88 1.31 12.86 -13.12
N ASP A 89 0.81 14.04 -13.50
CA ASP A 89 1.20 15.33 -12.92
C ASP A 89 0.54 15.65 -11.56
N GLY A 90 -0.36 14.79 -11.06
CA GLY A 90 -1.06 14.96 -9.78
C GLY A 90 -2.39 15.70 -9.87
N THR A 91 -2.86 16.03 -11.09
CA THR A 91 -4.24 16.48 -11.30
C THR A 91 -5.21 15.36 -10.98
N ILE A 92 -6.17 15.60 -10.09
CA ILE A 92 -7.28 14.69 -9.81
C ILE A 92 -8.32 14.84 -10.91
N LEU A 93 -8.66 13.73 -11.56
CA LEU A 93 -9.68 13.67 -12.60
C LEU A 93 -11.06 13.42 -11.99
N GLU A 94 -11.14 12.48 -11.04
CA GLU A 94 -12.39 12.05 -10.41
C GLU A 94 -12.09 11.26 -9.12
N SER A 95 -13.09 11.20 -8.23
CA SER A 95 -13.11 10.29 -7.08
C SER A 95 -14.52 9.74 -6.84
N TRP A 96 -14.61 8.47 -6.46
CA TRP A 96 -15.89 7.77 -6.24
C TRP A 96 -15.72 6.55 -5.34
N GLY A 97 -16.83 5.86 -5.05
CA GLY A 97 -16.83 4.58 -4.33
C GLY A 97 -17.13 4.71 -2.83
N THR A 98 -18.05 3.85 -2.37
CA THR A 98 -18.53 3.78 -0.97
C THR A 98 -18.65 2.34 -0.47
N VAL A 99 -18.25 1.36 -1.30
CA VAL A 99 -18.56 -0.06 -1.10
C VAL A 99 -17.34 -0.91 -0.68
N TRP A 100 -16.14 -0.34 -0.63
CA TRP A 100 -14.89 -0.97 -0.17
C TRP A 100 -14.35 -0.26 1.06
N PRO A 101 -15.06 -0.33 2.20
CA PRO A 101 -14.70 0.52 3.32
C PRO A 101 -13.43 0.03 4.05
N GLY A 102 -12.94 -1.19 3.76
CA GLY A 102 -11.57 -1.62 4.04
C GLY A 102 -10.70 -1.73 2.79
N GLY A 103 -10.93 -0.84 1.80
CA GLY A 103 -10.22 -0.77 0.52
C GLY A 103 -8.71 -0.75 0.73
N HIS A 104 -8.02 -1.72 0.12
CA HIS A 104 -6.64 -2.03 0.47
C HIS A 104 -5.79 -2.34 -0.76
N GLY A 105 -6.12 -3.40 -1.49
CA GLY A 105 -5.32 -3.83 -2.65
C GLY A 105 -5.89 -3.35 -3.98
N LEU A 106 -5.03 -3.09 -4.96
CA LEU A 106 -5.46 -2.69 -6.30
C LEU A 106 -4.54 -3.28 -7.38
N THR A 107 -5.09 -4.16 -8.19
CA THR A 107 -4.36 -4.78 -9.30
C THR A 107 -5.02 -4.46 -10.64
N LEU A 108 -4.21 -4.08 -11.62
CA LEU A 108 -4.64 -3.94 -13.01
C LEU A 108 -4.49 -5.29 -13.74
N GLY A 109 -5.60 -5.82 -14.23
CA GLY A 109 -5.64 -6.99 -15.10
C GLY A 109 -5.91 -6.62 -16.56
N ARG A 110 -5.49 -7.48 -17.48
CA ARG A 110 -5.85 -7.40 -18.90
C ARG A 110 -6.50 -8.70 -19.35
N GLU A 111 -7.62 -8.59 -20.05
CA GLU A 111 -8.31 -9.73 -20.62
C GLU A 111 -8.87 -9.33 -21.99
N ASN A 112 -8.59 -10.12 -23.02
CA ASN A 112 -9.10 -9.89 -24.38
C ASN A 112 -8.87 -8.46 -24.91
N GLY A 113 -7.74 -7.84 -24.55
CA GLY A 113 -7.38 -6.48 -24.97
C GLY A 113 -8.01 -5.35 -24.13
N ALA A 114 -8.88 -5.67 -23.17
CA ALA A 114 -9.47 -4.69 -22.24
C ALA A 114 -8.74 -4.68 -20.88
N GLU A 115 -8.77 -3.52 -20.21
CA GLU A 115 -8.23 -3.32 -18.86
C GLU A 115 -9.34 -3.39 -17.80
N PHE A 116 -9.02 -4.04 -16.68
CA PHE A 116 -9.90 -4.20 -15.53
C PHE A 116 -9.12 -3.96 -14.25
N LEU A 117 -9.82 -3.55 -13.20
CA LEU A 117 -9.23 -3.42 -11.86
C LEU A 117 -9.78 -4.53 -10.97
N PHE A 118 -8.89 -5.12 -10.18
CA PHE A 118 -9.23 -6.01 -9.08
C PHE A 118 -9.04 -5.21 -7.80
N VAL A 119 -10.15 -4.84 -7.18
CA VAL A 119 -10.18 -4.09 -5.92
C VAL A 119 -10.28 -5.09 -4.78
N THR A 120 -9.31 -5.06 -3.88
CA THR A 120 -9.31 -5.87 -2.65
C THR A 120 -9.81 -5.03 -1.50
N ASP A 121 -11.02 -5.33 -1.02
CA ASP A 121 -11.51 -4.86 0.27
C ASP A 121 -11.10 -5.88 1.33
N SER A 122 -10.18 -5.47 2.20
CA SER A 122 -9.67 -6.35 3.24
C SER A 122 -10.70 -6.69 4.29
N GLY A 123 -11.81 -5.97 4.36
CA GLY A 123 -12.78 -6.07 5.43
C GLY A 123 -12.21 -5.61 6.78
N LEU A 124 -11.04 -4.96 6.81
CA LEU A 124 -10.49 -4.34 8.00
C LEU A 124 -10.39 -2.83 7.77
N TRP A 125 -11.13 -2.06 8.55
CA TRP A 125 -11.02 -0.60 8.56
C TRP A 125 -10.52 -0.13 9.92
N LYS A 126 -9.58 0.81 9.92
CA LYS A 126 -9.03 1.44 11.13
C LYS A 126 -8.74 2.91 10.89
N SER A 127 -9.21 3.76 11.80
CA SER A 127 -8.88 5.18 11.83
C SER A 127 -8.84 5.69 13.27
N GLY A 128 -7.69 6.24 13.69
CA GLY A 128 -7.46 6.63 15.08
C GLY A 128 -7.69 5.46 16.05
N ASN A 129 -8.59 5.65 17.02
CA ASN A 129 -8.99 4.61 17.98
C ASN A 129 -10.20 3.78 17.51
N GLY A 130 -10.80 4.14 16.37
CA GLY A 130 -11.95 3.45 15.79
C GLY A 130 -11.51 2.36 14.80
N GLY A 131 -12.29 1.30 14.73
CA GLY A 131 -12.10 0.26 13.73
C GLY A 131 -13.23 -0.75 13.77
N TYR A 132 -13.42 -1.44 12.65
CA TYR A 132 -14.30 -2.58 12.58
C TYR A 132 -13.70 -3.63 11.65
N ARG A 133 -14.22 -4.86 11.77
CA ARG A 133 -13.82 -5.99 10.95
C ARG A 133 -15.07 -6.65 10.37
N GLN A 134 -15.03 -6.92 9.09
CA GLN A 134 -16.01 -7.67 8.31
C GLN A 134 -15.26 -8.70 7.45
N THR A 135 -16.02 -9.55 6.77
CA THR A 135 -15.46 -10.43 5.75
C THR A 135 -14.98 -9.60 4.58
N GLY A 136 -13.72 -9.77 4.17
CA GLY A 136 -13.22 -9.09 2.98
C GLY A 136 -13.73 -9.72 1.68
N ARG A 137 -13.46 -9.03 0.57
CA ARG A 137 -13.90 -9.41 -0.77
C ARG A 137 -12.96 -8.87 -1.84
N ILE A 138 -12.92 -9.54 -2.98
CA ILE A 138 -12.23 -9.07 -4.17
C ILE A 138 -13.29 -8.74 -5.21
N THR A 139 -13.22 -7.57 -5.82
CA THR A 139 -14.17 -7.14 -6.84
C THR A 139 -13.42 -6.86 -8.13
N LYS A 140 -13.80 -7.53 -9.22
CA LYS A 140 -13.36 -7.14 -10.57
C LYS A 140 -14.31 -6.08 -11.10
N ILE A 141 -13.76 -4.93 -11.47
CA ILE A 141 -14.48 -3.80 -12.06
C ILE A 141 -13.86 -3.43 -13.41
N ASP A 142 -14.64 -2.81 -14.30
CA ASP A 142 -14.06 -2.06 -15.40
C ASP A 142 -13.49 -0.69 -14.93
N LEU A 143 -12.77 0.01 -15.80
CA LEU A 143 -12.17 1.31 -15.47
C LEU A 143 -13.18 2.42 -15.17
N ALA A 144 -14.48 2.20 -15.45
CA ALA A 144 -15.57 3.12 -15.10
C ALA A 144 -16.21 2.77 -13.74
N GLY A 145 -15.72 1.73 -13.05
CA GLY A 145 -16.20 1.32 -11.73
C GLY A 145 -17.37 0.35 -11.74
N ARG A 146 -17.79 -0.17 -12.90
CA ARG A 146 -18.87 -1.17 -12.94
C ARG A 146 -18.33 -2.54 -12.54
N GLU A 147 -18.95 -3.13 -11.52
CA GLU A 147 -18.66 -4.49 -11.06
C GLU A 147 -19.02 -5.53 -12.13
N LEU A 148 -18.10 -6.46 -12.35
CA LEU A 148 -18.23 -7.59 -13.28
C LEU A 148 -18.43 -8.90 -12.54
N PHE A 149 -17.62 -9.15 -11.50
CA PHE A 149 -17.84 -10.22 -10.52
C PHE A 149 -17.07 -9.94 -9.24
N SER A 150 -17.36 -10.73 -8.21
CA SER A 150 -16.62 -10.69 -6.95
C SER A 150 -16.31 -12.09 -6.41
N LEU A 151 -15.19 -12.18 -5.67
CA LEU A 151 -14.80 -13.33 -4.88
C LEU A 151 -15.07 -13.02 -3.41
N SER A 152 -15.93 -13.82 -2.78
CA SER A 152 -16.32 -13.71 -1.37
C SER A 152 -15.52 -14.69 -0.51
N HIS A 153 -15.94 -14.91 0.74
CA HIS A 153 -15.30 -15.85 1.66
C HIS A 153 -15.00 -17.22 1.00
N PRO A 154 -13.76 -17.73 1.04
CA PRO A 154 -13.35 -18.96 0.36
C PRO A 154 -14.01 -20.25 0.88
N MET A 155 -14.77 -20.16 1.97
CA MET A 155 -15.62 -21.26 2.45
C MET A 155 -16.67 -21.66 1.41
N ALA A 156 -17.22 -20.70 0.66
CA ALA A 156 -18.24 -20.97 -0.35
C ALA A 156 -17.74 -21.90 -1.48
N VAL A 157 -16.42 -22.01 -1.63
CA VAL A 157 -15.75 -22.85 -2.64
C VAL A 157 -14.98 -24.02 -2.01
N GLY A 158 -15.21 -24.30 -0.72
CA GLY A 158 -14.58 -25.40 0.01
C GLY A 158 -13.08 -25.22 0.28
N ALA A 159 -12.52 -24.04 0.01
CA ALA A 159 -11.11 -23.78 0.25
C ALA A 159 -10.82 -23.64 1.75
N TYR A 160 -11.76 -23.05 2.50
CA TYR A 160 -11.63 -22.69 3.91
C TYR A 160 -12.73 -23.33 4.76
N GLU A 161 -12.40 -23.64 6.01
CA GLU A 161 -13.40 -23.96 7.03
C GLU A 161 -14.19 -22.71 7.45
N PRO A 162 -15.43 -22.84 7.97
CA PRO A 162 -16.27 -21.69 8.32
C PRO A 162 -15.68 -20.68 9.31
N LYS A 163 -14.76 -21.13 10.17
CA LYS A 163 -14.11 -20.28 11.20
C LYS A 163 -12.78 -19.69 10.73
N MET A 164 -12.27 -20.07 9.57
CA MET A 164 -11.03 -19.49 9.06
C MET A 164 -11.26 -18.02 8.69
N PRO A 165 -10.46 -17.08 9.19
CA PRO A 165 -10.62 -15.67 8.85
C PRO A 165 -10.23 -15.42 7.40
N PHE A 166 -10.98 -14.54 6.72
CA PHE A 166 -10.68 -14.06 5.38
C PHE A 166 -10.70 -12.54 5.35
N ASN A 167 -9.50 -11.97 5.27
CA ASN A 167 -9.25 -10.54 5.17
C ASN A 167 -8.08 -10.34 4.18
N PRO A 168 -8.38 -10.45 2.86
CA PRO A 168 -7.40 -10.37 1.80
C PRO A 168 -6.75 -8.99 1.73
N THR A 169 -5.51 -8.94 1.30
CA THR A 169 -4.73 -7.70 1.25
C THR A 169 -4.35 -7.32 -0.17
N GLU A 170 -4.12 -8.30 -1.05
CA GLU A 170 -3.77 -8.04 -2.43
C GLU A 170 -4.16 -9.18 -3.36
N THR A 171 -4.23 -8.88 -4.66
CA THR A 171 -4.38 -9.83 -5.75
C THR A 171 -3.22 -9.77 -6.74
N ALA A 172 -3.06 -10.81 -7.56
CA ALA A 172 -2.24 -10.76 -8.76
C ALA A 172 -2.95 -11.52 -9.88
N VAL A 173 -2.79 -11.08 -11.12
CA VAL A 173 -3.40 -11.73 -12.30
C VAL A 173 -2.29 -12.23 -13.21
N ALA A 174 -2.24 -13.54 -13.44
CA ALA A 174 -1.27 -14.16 -14.33
C ALA A 174 -1.65 -13.98 -15.82
N PRO A 175 -0.70 -14.18 -16.76
CA PRO A 175 -0.97 -14.02 -18.19
C PRO A 175 -2.08 -14.94 -18.73
N ASN A 176 -2.33 -16.08 -18.09
CA ASN A 176 -3.42 -17.00 -18.43
C ASN A 176 -4.78 -16.57 -17.83
N GLY A 177 -4.82 -15.45 -17.11
CA GLY A 177 -6.00 -14.91 -16.45
C GLY A 177 -6.25 -15.48 -15.04
N ASP A 178 -5.42 -16.41 -14.54
CA ASP A 178 -5.57 -16.90 -13.17
C ASP A 178 -5.39 -15.77 -12.17
N ILE A 179 -6.22 -15.79 -11.13
CA ILE A 179 -6.27 -14.79 -10.08
C ILE A 179 -5.69 -15.39 -8.81
N TYR A 180 -4.68 -14.74 -8.27
CA TYR A 180 -4.08 -15.09 -7.00
C TYR A 180 -4.53 -14.08 -5.96
N VAL A 181 -4.98 -14.53 -4.80
CA VAL A 181 -5.45 -13.69 -3.70
C VAL A 181 -4.59 -13.98 -2.47
N ALA A 182 -3.91 -12.98 -1.96
CA ALA A 182 -3.15 -13.07 -0.72
C ALA A 182 -4.03 -12.70 0.48
N ASP A 183 -4.28 -13.67 1.36
CA ASP A 183 -5.12 -13.50 2.57
C ASP A 183 -4.33 -12.96 3.77
N GLY A 184 -3.67 -11.81 3.59
CA GLY A 184 -2.60 -11.33 4.48
C GLY A 184 -3.02 -10.87 5.88
N TYR A 185 -4.27 -10.49 6.10
CA TYR A 185 -4.81 -10.17 7.43
C TYR A 185 -5.75 -11.25 7.99
N GLY A 186 -6.03 -12.27 7.18
CA GLY A 186 -6.78 -13.46 7.57
C GLY A 186 -5.85 -14.64 7.82
N SER A 187 -5.99 -15.68 7.01
CA SER A 187 -5.36 -16.98 7.22
C SER A 187 -3.97 -17.12 6.58
N ASN A 188 -3.46 -16.08 5.90
CA ASN A 188 -2.13 -16.01 5.26
C ASN A 188 -1.89 -16.97 4.08
N PHE A 189 -2.92 -17.68 3.62
CA PHE A 189 -2.81 -18.45 2.38
C PHE A 189 -2.81 -17.53 1.17
N VAL A 190 -2.16 -17.99 0.10
CA VAL A 190 -2.43 -17.53 -1.26
C VAL A 190 -3.43 -18.49 -1.88
N LEU A 191 -4.57 -17.94 -2.33
CA LEU A 191 -5.63 -18.67 -3.01
C LEU A 191 -5.49 -18.46 -4.51
N ARG A 192 -5.62 -19.51 -5.30
CA ARG A 192 -5.61 -19.45 -6.76
C ARG A 192 -6.99 -19.76 -7.31
N TYR A 193 -7.47 -18.88 -8.17
CA TYR A 193 -8.70 -19.02 -8.93
C TYR A 193 -8.36 -18.96 -10.42
N ASP A 194 -9.17 -19.57 -11.27
CA ASP A 194 -9.07 -19.33 -12.71
C ASP A 194 -9.65 -17.95 -13.09
N ALA A 195 -9.55 -17.61 -14.38
CA ALA A 195 -10.06 -16.36 -14.94
C ALA A 195 -11.59 -16.18 -14.77
N GLN A 196 -12.32 -17.26 -14.50
CA GLN A 196 -13.77 -17.25 -14.25
C GLN A 196 -14.10 -17.22 -12.75
N GLY A 197 -13.11 -17.14 -11.87
CA GLY A 197 -13.30 -17.09 -10.43
C GLY A 197 -13.57 -18.45 -9.78
N ARG A 198 -13.32 -19.57 -10.48
CA ARG A 198 -13.43 -20.91 -9.88
C ARG A 198 -12.16 -21.23 -9.11
N PHE A 199 -12.32 -21.72 -7.88
CA PHE A 199 -11.19 -22.08 -7.03
C PHE A 199 -10.39 -23.25 -7.63
N ILE A 200 -9.07 -23.13 -7.65
CA ILE A 200 -8.14 -24.16 -8.12
C ILE A 200 -7.40 -24.78 -6.94
N SER A 201 -6.67 -23.97 -6.18
CA SER A 201 -5.80 -24.44 -5.11
C SER A 201 -5.45 -23.32 -4.13
N ARG A 202 -4.80 -23.70 -3.02
CA ARG A 202 -4.19 -22.76 -2.09
C ARG A 202 -2.82 -23.25 -1.65
N PHE A 203 -1.92 -22.33 -1.35
CA PHE A 203 -0.59 -22.62 -0.82
C PHE A 203 -0.17 -21.51 0.16
N GLY A 204 0.97 -21.66 0.81
CA GLY A 204 1.40 -20.73 1.85
C GLY A 204 0.60 -20.91 3.14
N GLY A 205 0.34 -19.84 3.89
CA GLY A 205 -0.33 -19.93 5.19
C GLY A 205 0.63 -20.01 6.36
N LYS A 206 0.07 -19.93 7.57
CA LYS A 206 0.86 -19.92 8.83
C LYS A 206 1.04 -21.32 9.41
N ASP A 207 -0.06 -22.05 9.52
CA ASP A 207 -0.14 -23.35 10.18
C ASP A 207 -0.43 -24.46 9.16
N GLY A 208 0.06 -25.67 9.43
CA GLY A 208 -0.21 -26.85 8.59
C GLY A 208 0.54 -26.89 7.25
N VAL A 209 1.55 -26.04 7.05
CA VAL A 209 2.38 -26.00 5.83
C VAL A 209 3.88 -26.13 6.13
N PRO A 210 4.70 -26.56 5.14
CA PRO A 210 6.15 -26.62 5.27
C PRO A 210 6.74 -25.27 5.71
N GLU A 211 7.78 -25.30 6.54
CA GLU A 211 8.38 -24.09 7.12
C GLU A 211 8.85 -23.09 6.05
N ASN A 212 9.46 -23.59 4.98
CA ASN A 212 9.91 -22.77 3.85
C ASN A 212 8.77 -22.20 2.99
N GLN A 213 7.53 -22.65 3.19
CA GLN A 213 6.35 -22.12 2.51
C GLN A 213 5.50 -21.24 3.43
N ARG A 214 5.86 -21.10 4.71
CA ARG A 214 5.07 -20.30 5.64
C ARG A 214 5.11 -18.83 5.24
N LEU A 215 3.94 -18.22 5.31
CA LEU A 215 3.74 -16.79 5.12
C LEU A 215 3.19 -16.17 6.40
N ASN A 216 3.73 -15.01 6.75
CA ASN A 216 3.38 -14.27 7.95
C ASN A 216 3.08 -12.81 7.59
N SER A 217 1.79 -12.49 7.59
CA SER A 217 1.23 -11.33 6.92
C SER A 217 1.58 -11.34 5.43
N ALA A 218 0.92 -12.24 4.68
CA ALA A 218 0.97 -12.37 3.22
C ALA A 218 0.43 -11.11 2.53
N HIS A 219 1.10 -9.97 2.70
CA HIS A 219 0.49 -8.67 2.52
C HIS A 219 0.31 -8.27 1.06
N GLY A 220 1.28 -8.61 0.23
CA GLY A 220 1.34 -8.23 -1.17
C GLY A 220 1.69 -9.42 -2.03
N ILE A 221 1.27 -9.41 -3.29
CA ILE A 221 1.59 -10.42 -4.27
C ILE A 221 1.73 -9.78 -5.65
N ALA A 222 2.65 -10.28 -6.47
CA ALA A 222 2.76 -9.90 -7.87
C ALA A 222 3.27 -11.06 -8.72
N VAL A 223 2.90 -11.06 -10.00
CA VAL A 223 3.49 -11.96 -10.99
C VAL A 223 4.78 -11.32 -11.52
N ASP A 224 5.89 -12.04 -11.38
CA ASP A 224 7.18 -11.65 -11.96
C ASP A 224 7.29 -12.22 -13.37
N LEU A 225 7.24 -11.32 -14.35
CA LEU A 225 7.32 -11.62 -15.78
C LEU A 225 8.68 -11.23 -16.38
N ARG A 226 9.67 -10.83 -15.58
CA ARG A 226 10.98 -10.33 -16.07
C ARG A 226 11.74 -11.35 -16.91
N GLN A 227 11.47 -12.65 -16.72
CA GLN A 227 12.09 -13.76 -17.45
C GLN A 227 11.21 -14.30 -18.59
N GLY A 228 10.09 -13.65 -18.91
CA GLY A 228 9.09 -14.13 -19.86
C GLY A 228 7.88 -14.78 -19.20
N ALA A 229 6.75 -14.82 -19.92
CA ALA A 229 5.49 -15.35 -19.41
C ALA A 229 5.51 -16.87 -19.17
N ASP A 230 6.32 -17.60 -19.93
CA ASP A 230 6.56 -19.04 -19.81
C ASP A 230 7.35 -19.40 -18.54
N ARG A 231 8.14 -18.44 -18.02
CA ARG A 231 8.94 -18.57 -16.79
C ARG A 231 8.40 -17.70 -15.66
N ALA A 232 7.12 -17.33 -15.73
CA ALA A 232 6.48 -16.51 -14.73
C ALA A 232 6.56 -17.15 -13.34
N THR A 233 6.81 -16.32 -12.33
CA THR A 233 6.78 -16.73 -10.92
C THR A 233 5.90 -15.78 -10.12
N LEU A 234 5.52 -16.17 -8.91
CA LEU A 234 4.81 -15.31 -7.97
C LEU A 234 5.78 -14.84 -6.92
N LEU A 235 5.79 -13.54 -6.64
CA LEU A 235 6.49 -12.98 -5.50
C LEU A 235 5.46 -12.54 -4.47
N VAL A 236 5.52 -13.14 -3.28
CA VAL A 236 4.59 -12.90 -2.18
C VAL A 236 5.35 -12.27 -1.02
N THR A 237 4.81 -11.22 -0.44
CA THR A 237 5.40 -10.56 0.73
C THR A 237 5.08 -11.34 1.99
N SER A 238 6.08 -11.84 2.71
CA SER A 238 5.94 -12.28 4.10
C SER A 238 6.36 -11.12 5.00
N ARG A 239 5.44 -10.16 5.19
CA ARG A 239 5.77 -8.84 5.76
C ARG A 239 6.39 -8.96 7.15
N ALA A 240 5.81 -9.77 8.03
CA ALA A 240 6.28 -9.89 9.41
C ALA A 240 7.62 -10.63 9.52
N ASP A 241 7.96 -11.42 8.49
CA ASP A 241 9.25 -12.10 8.34
C ASP A 241 10.28 -11.24 7.60
N LEU A 242 9.91 -10.02 7.18
CA LEU A 242 10.78 -9.01 6.56
C LEU A 242 11.42 -9.53 5.26
N CYS A 243 10.63 -10.22 4.44
CA CYS A 243 11.11 -10.79 3.19
C CYS A 243 10.02 -10.84 2.11
N PHE A 244 10.47 -11.07 0.89
CA PHE A 244 9.62 -11.64 -0.16
C PHE A 244 9.94 -13.13 -0.29
N GLN A 245 8.92 -13.94 -0.54
CA GLN A 245 9.08 -15.34 -0.91
C GLN A 245 8.59 -15.54 -2.34
N ARG A 246 9.41 -16.23 -3.13
CA ARG A 246 9.09 -16.55 -4.52
C ARG A 246 8.53 -17.96 -4.62
N PHE A 247 7.47 -18.10 -5.39
CA PHE A 247 6.81 -19.36 -5.69
C PHE A 247 6.66 -19.54 -7.20
N THR A 248 6.54 -20.77 -7.65
CA THR A 248 6.00 -21.07 -8.98
C THR A 248 4.52 -20.68 -9.03
N LEU A 249 3.94 -20.60 -10.24
CA LEU A 249 2.50 -20.34 -10.41
C LEU A 249 1.60 -21.43 -9.79
N ASP A 250 2.12 -22.66 -9.60
CA ASP A 250 1.44 -23.76 -8.89
C ASP A 250 1.72 -23.80 -7.38
N GLY A 251 2.42 -22.80 -6.83
CA GLY A 251 2.55 -22.62 -5.37
C GLY A 251 3.73 -23.35 -4.72
N LYS A 252 4.72 -23.80 -5.49
CA LYS A 252 5.95 -24.41 -4.95
C LYS A 252 6.97 -23.32 -4.64
N PHE A 253 7.53 -23.36 -3.43
CA PHE A 253 8.57 -22.41 -3.01
C PHE A 253 9.83 -22.52 -3.87
N ILE A 254 10.42 -21.37 -4.20
CA ILE A 254 11.66 -21.23 -4.97
C ILE A 254 12.77 -20.63 -4.11
N GLU A 255 12.55 -19.43 -3.56
CA GLU A 255 13.57 -18.69 -2.81
C GLU A 255 12.97 -17.65 -1.86
N THR A 256 13.79 -17.15 -0.95
CA THR A 256 13.49 -16.02 -0.07
C THR A 256 14.42 -14.85 -0.38
N LEU A 257 13.86 -13.67 -0.58
CA LEU A 257 14.58 -12.40 -0.76
C LEU A 257 14.46 -11.58 0.55
N PRO A 258 15.47 -11.61 1.44
CA PRO A 258 15.40 -10.92 2.72
C PRO A 258 15.57 -9.40 2.55
N VAL A 259 14.70 -8.65 3.22
CA VAL A 259 14.75 -7.18 3.34
C VAL A 259 14.68 -6.80 4.84
N PRO A 260 15.69 -7.20 5.64
CA PRO A 260 15.67 -7.02 7.08
C PRO A 260 15.42 -5.55 7.47
N GLY A 261 14.61 -5.37 8.50
CA GLY A 261 14.14 -4.06 8.94
C GLY A 261 12.95 -3.51 8.15
N CYS A 262 12.53 -4.12 7.04
CA CYS A 262 11.47 -3.59 6.20
C CYS A 262 10.16 -4.36 6.35
N MET A 263 9.11 -3.74 6.90
CA MET A 263 7.75 -4.27 6.82
C MET A 263 7.15 -3.90 5.46
N VAL A 264 7.67 -4.57 4.42
CA VAL A 264 7.31 -4.35 3.01
C VAL A 264 5.84 -4.64 2.72
N CYS A 265 5.33 -4.01 1.68
CA CYS A 265 3.93 -4.10 1.22
C CYS A 265 3.85 -4.89 -0.10
N ARG A 266 3.29 -4.31 -1.17
CA ARG A 266 3.21 -4.95 -2.49
C ARG A 266 4.56 -4.92 -3.22
N PRO A 267 4.99 -6.05 -3.82
CA PRO A 267 6.09 -6.04 -4.77
C PRO A 267 5.65 -5.44 -6.11
N VAL A 268 6.41 -4.49 -6.64
CA VAL A 268 6.11 -3.78 -7.89
C VAL A 268 7.28 -3.91 -8.86
N PHE A 269 7.08 -4.63 -9.96
CA PHE A 269 8.10 -4.77 -11.00
C PHE A 269 8.02 -3.61 -12.00
N SER A 270 9.17 -3.02 -12.32
CA SER A 270 9.31 -2.06 -13.43
C SER A 270 10.68 -2.26 -14.05
N GLY A 271 10.70 -2.58 -15.35
CA GLY A 271 11.93 -3.02 -16.02
C GLY A 271 12.47 -4.32 -15.40
N GLN A 272 13.71 -4.29 -14.93
CA GLN A 272 14.34 -5.43 -14.25
C GLN A 272 14.39 -5.25 -12.73
N GLU A 273 13.93 -4.12 -12.23
CA GLU A 273 13.92 -3.75 -10.84
C GLU A 273 12.62 -4.16 -10.14
N LEU A 274 12.72 -4.37 -8.84
CA LEU A 274 11.61 -4.57 -7.93
C LEU A 274 11.56 -3.40 -6.94
N TYR A 275 10.40 -2.79 -6.78
CA TYR A 275 10.12 -1.71 -5.83
C TYR A 275 9.11 -2.20 -4.81
N ALA A 276 9.17 -1.68 -3.59
CA ALA A 276 8.10 -1.86 -2.62
C ALA A 276 8.06 -0.69 -1.63
N GLY A 277 6.83 -0.29 -1.27
CA GLY A 277 6.61 0.51 -0.09
C GLY A 277 6.99 -0.26 1.18
N VAL A 278 7.63 0.42 2.12
CA VAL A 278 7.86 -0.05 3.48
C VAL A 278 6.92 0.72 4.40
N CYS A 279 5.94 0.02 4.98
CA CYS A 279 4.93 0.64 5.82
C CYS A 279 5.55 1.19 7.10
N TRP A 280 6.52 0.48 7.67
CA TRP A 280 7.39 1.00 8.72
C TRP A 280 8.67 0.18 8.81
N SER A 281 9.73 0.82 9.31
CA SER A 281 10.95 0.12 9.67
C SER A 281 10.76 -0.62 10.99
N LYS A 282 11.23 -1.86 11.08
CA LYS A 282 11.23 -2.61 12.35
C LYS A 282 12.49 -2.26 13.14
N ASP A 283 12.30 -1.44 14.16
CA ASP A 283 13.30 -1.13 15.17
C ASP A 283 13.01 -1.94 16.47
N PRO A 284 13.95 -2.74 16.99
CA PRO A 284 13.77 -3.46 18.25
C PRO A 284 13.40 -2.57 19.45
N VAL A 285 13.72 -1.28 19.41
CA VAL A 285 13.50 -0.33 20.52
C VAL A 285 12.21 0.50 20.32
N ALA A 286 11.89 0.88 19.08
CA ALA A 286 10.88 1.90 18.78
C ALA A 286 9.59 1.40 18.10
N SER A 287 9.43 0.09 17.85
CA SER A 287 8.32 -0.45 17.05
C SER A 287 7.00 -0.60 17.83
N LYS A 288 6.39 0.51 18.28
CA LYS A 288 4.98 0.52 18.74
C LYS A 288 4.13 1.38 17.82
N LEU A 289 3.11 0.79 17.19
CA LEU A 289 2.02 1.55 16.58
C LEU A 289 1.29 2.37 17.67
N PRO A 290 0.84 3.61 17.39
CA PRO A 290 1.04 4.41 16.18
C PRO A 290 2.28 5.34 16.24
N GLY A 291 3.18 5.16 17.20
CA GLY A 291 4.19 6.15 17.60
C GLY A 291 5.50 6.18 16.79
N ASN A 292 5.61 5.48 15.67
CA ASN A 292 6.84 5.47 14.87
C ASN A 292 6.60 5.40 13.35
N PRO A 293 6.19 6.53 12.73
CA PRO A 293 6.03 6.63 11.29
C PRO A 293 7.41 6.57 10.62
N SER A 294 7.82 5.37 10.27
CA SER A 294 9.18 5.05 9.82
C SER A 294 9.20 4.42 8.42
N GLY A 295 8.22 4.78 7.59
CA GLY A 295 8.09 4.29 6.24
C GLY A 295 9.12 4.86 5.27
N PHE A 296 9.39 4.11 4.20
CA PHE A 296 10.29 4.46 3.10
C PHE A 296 10.01 3.55 1.90
N VAL A 297 10.84 3.60 0.84
CA VAL A 297 10.76 2.67 -0.31
C VAL A 297 12.01 1.81 -0.35
N VAL A 298 11.90 0.54 -0.75
CA VAL A 298 13.06 -0.31 -1.10
C VAL A 298 13.07 -0.63 -2.58
N ILE A 299 14.27 -0.70 -3.16
CA ILE A 299 14.50 -1.01 -4.57
C ILE A 299 15.53 -2.12 -4.67
N LEU A 300 15.16 -3.23 -5.30
CA LEU A 300 15.99 -4.39 -5.57
C LEU A 300 16.32 -4.47 -7.06
N ASP A 301 17.53 -4.90 -7.38
CA ASP A 301 17.95 -5.16 -8.75
C ASP A 301 17.47 -6.54 -9.28
N ALA A 302 17.89 -6.89 -10.50
CA ALA A 302 17.54 -8.15 -11.16
C ALA A 302 18.00 -9.39 -10.37
N ALA A 303 19.07 -9.26 -9.57
CA ALA A 303 19.62 -10.33 -8.73
C ALA A 303 18.98 -10.39 -7.34
N GLY A 304 17.99 -9.53 -7.05
CA GLY A 304 17.34 -9.47 -5.74
C GLY A 304 18.18 -8.77 -4.67
N LYS A 305 19.20 -7.99 -5.06
CA LYS A 305 19.98 -7.19 -4.11
C LYS A 305 19.32 -5.82 -3.92
N VAL A 306 19.14 -5.37 -2.68
CA VAL A 306 18.69 -4.00 -2.40
C VAL A 306 19.79 -3.02 -2.81
N VAL A 307 19.48 -2.17 -3.77
CA VAL A 307 20.40 -1.19 -4.36
C VAL A 307 20.09 0.24 -3.91
N SER A 308 18.89 0.50 -3.39
CA SER A 308 18.53 1.79 -2.81
C SER A 308 17.33 1.65 -1.87
N ALA A 309 17.30 2.49 -0.83
CA ALA A 309 16.14 2.68 0.01
C ALA A 309 15.76 4.18 0.12
N PRO A 310 15.05 4.80 -0.85
CA PRO A 310 14.65 6.21 -0.76
C PRO A 310 13.81 6.50 0.50
N GLY A 311 14.30 7.40 1.37
CA GLY A 311 13.75 7.69 2.70
C GLY A 311 14.25 6.75 3.81
N GLY A 312 14.99 5.70 3.47
CA GLY A 312 15.65 4.77 4.38
C GLY A 312 17.17 5.01 4.48
N THR A 313 17.82 4.25 5.34
CA THR A 313 19.29 4.18 5.41
C THR A 313 19.89 3.53 4.16
N ALA A 314 21.14 3.87 3.83
CA ALA A 314 21.85 3.22 2.72
C ALA A 314 21.98 1.70 2.93
N PRO A 315 21.73 0.87 1.89
CA PRO A 315 21.91 -0.56 2.00
C PRO A 315 23.39 -0.91 2.17
N THR A 316 23.71 -1.65 3.22
CA THR A 316 25.06 -2.17 3.51
C THR A 316 25.03 -3.69 3.57
N TYR A 317 26.13 -4.32 3.15
CA TYR A 317 26.25 -5.77 3.08
C TYR A 317 27.50 -6.22 3.84
N VAL A 318 27.33 -7.21 4.72
CA VAL A 318 28.41 -7.91 5.43
C VAL A 318 28.32 -9.38 5.05
N ASP A 319 29.41 -9.94 4.54
CA ASP A 319 29.47 -11.33 4.04
C ASP A 319 28.35 -11.65 3.02
N GLY A 320 28.03 -10.70 2.15
CA GLY A 320 26.98 -10.84 1.14
C GLY A 320 25.55 -10.75 1.69
N LYS A 321 25.35 -10.50 2.99
CA LYS A 321 24.03 -10.36 3.62
C LYS A 321 23.69 -8.90 3.89
N LEU A 322 22.49 -8.49 3.45
CA LEU A 322 21.94 -7.16 3.70
C LEU A 322 21.80 -6.94 5.22
N GLN A 323 22.29 -5.80 5.71
CA GLN A 323 22.09 -5.38 7.09
C GLN A 323 20.72 -4.70 7.25
N PRO A 324 20.10 -4.75 8.45
CA PRO A 324 18.77 -4.18 8.66
C PRO A 324 18.68 -2.71 8.25
N LEU A 325 17.72 -2.41 7.38
CA LEU A 325 17.40 -1.04 6.96
C LEU A 325 16.50 -0.38 8.00
N ARG A 326 16.67 0.93 8.17
CA ARG A 326 15.82 1.76 9.04
C ARG A 326 15.39 3.01 8.31
N ARG A 327 14.43 3.73 8.88
CA ARG A 327 14.12 5.08 8.41
C ARG A 327 15.37 5.95 8.43
N GLY A 328 15.62 6.64 7.33
CA GLY A 328 16.59 7.72 7.22
C GLY A 328 15.86 9.06 7.32
N GLU A 329 15.81 9.77 6.20
CA GLU A 329 15.10 11.05 6.11
C GLU A 329 13.58 10.90 6.30
N PRO A 330 12.93 11.73 7.15
CA PRO A 330 11.52 11.62 7.51
C PRO A 330 10.58 12.15 6.40
N ILE A 331 10.69 11.60 5.20
CA ILE A 331 9.95 12.05 4.01
C ILE A 331 8.59 11.37 3.85
N LEU A 332 8.45 10.17 4.43
CA LEU A 332 7.28 9.32 4.36
C LEU A 332 6.89 8.90 5.77
N GLU A 333 5.59 8.75 6.02
CA GLU A 333 5.07 8.30 7.31
C GLU A 333 4.94 6.78 7.35
N HIS A 334 4.07 6.20 6.52
CA HIS A 334 3.95 4.76 6.33
C HIS A 334 3.78 4.41 4.85
N GLY A 335 4.88 4.16 4.14
CA GLY A 335 4.87 3.88 2.70
C GLY A 335 4.13 2.58 2.40
N HIS A 336 2.88 2.67 1.96
CA HIS A 336 2.01 1.53 1.77
C HIS A 336 2.18 0.90 0.38
N ASP A 337 2.45 1.70 -0.64
CA ASP A 337 2.66 1.21 -2.00
C ASP A 337 3.46 2.21 -2.83
N VAL A 338 3.95 1.77 -3.99
CA VAL A 338 4.69 2.60 -4.94
C VAL A 338 4.21 2.34 -6.36
N CYS A 339 3.77 3.40 -7.04
CA CYS A 339 3.55 3.37 -8.48
C CYS A 339 4.79 3.93 -9.19
N VAL A 340 5.38 3.15 -10.10
CA VAL A 340 6.57 3.55 -10.88
C VAL A 340 6.11 4.12 -12.22
N LEU A 341 6.49 5.37 -12.50
CA LEU A 341 6.17 6.04 -13.76
C LEU A 341 7.22 5.73 -14.85
N PRO A 342 6.91 5.92 -16.15
CA PRO A 342 7.83 5.59 -17.24
C PRO A 342 9.16 6.35 -17.25
N ASP A 343 9.19 7.54 -16.67
CA ASP A 343 10.38 8.38 -16.47
C ASP A 343 11.23 7.95 -15.26
N GLY A 344 10.76 6.93 -14.51
CA GLY A 344 11.42 6.42 -13.32
C GLY A 344 11.03 7.15 -12.03
N ASP A 345 10.11 8.12 -12.10
CA ASP A 345 9.52 8.76 -10.93
C ASP A 345 8.69 7.75 -10.13
N LEU A 346 8.57 8.00 -8.82
CA LEU A 346 7.77 7.18 -7.93
C LEU A 346 6.64 8.00 -7.34
N ILE A 347 5.42 7.46 -7.35
CA ILE A 347 4.30 7.97 -6.57
C ILE A 347 4.09 7.03 -5.39
N VAL A 348 4.33 7.51 -4.18
CA VAL A 348 4.32 6.69 -2.96
C VAL A 348 3.03 6.91 -2.18
N CYS A 349 2.21 5.87 -2.11
CA CYS A 349 0.99 5.86 -1.30
C CYS A 349 1.33 5.72 0.18
N GLN A 350 0.59 6.41 1.04
CA GLN A 350 0.85 6.42 2.49
C GLN A 350 -0.40 6.05 3.30
N TRP A 351 -0.18 5.20 4.30
CA TRP A 351 -1.19 4.83 5.29
C TRP A 351 -0.98 5.60 6.60
N ASN A 352 -2.06 5.91 7.31
CA ASN A 352 -2.07 6.64 8.58
C ASN A 352 -1.17 7.89 8.56
N ALA A 353 -1.26 8.66 7.48
CA ALA A 353 -0.35 9.76 7.15
C ALA A 353 -1.07 11.12 7.18
N GLN A 354 -1.92 11.34 8.19
CA GLN A 354 -2.63 12.60 8.40
C GLN A 354 -3.44 13.07 7.17
N GLN A 355 -4.06 12.12 6.45
CA GLN A 355 -4.87 12.39 5.24
C GLN A 355 -4.09 13.11 4.13
N THR A 356 -2.79 12.82 4.02
CA THR A 356 -1.94 13.36 2.94
C THR A 356 -2.06 12.52 1.68
N TYR A 357 -2.11 13.20 0.53
CA TYR A 357 -2.02 12.55 -0.78
C TYR A 357 -0.66 11.88 -0.96
N PRO A 358 -0.51 11.01 -1.97
CA PRO A 358 0.76 10.37 -2.27
C PRO A 358 1.89 11.39 -2.46
N VAL A 359 3.10 11.00 -2.04
CA VAL A 359 4.31 11.81 -2.24
C VAL A 359 4.98 11.38 -3.53
N LYS A 360 5.33 12.34 -4.38
CA LYS A 360 6.14 12.08 -5.57
C LYS A 360 7.62 12.13 -5.22
N LEU A 361 8.36 11.13 -5.69
CA LEU A 361 9.82 11.11 -5.71
C LEU A 361 10.24 11.25 -7.17
N GLU A 362 10.67 12.45 -7.55
CA GLU A 362 11.11 12.76 -8.91
C GLU A 362 12.54 12.25 -9.11
N ARG A 363 12.76 11.39 -10.12
CA ARG A 363 14.03 10.76 -10.41
C ARG A 363 15.05 11.80 -10.88
N LEU A 364 16.21 11.80 -10.23
CA LEU A 364 17.34 12.61 -10.66
C LEU A 364 18.14 11.87 -11.74
N ALA A 365 18.63 12.63 -12.72
CA ALA A 365 19.52 12.16 -13.78
C ALA A 365 20.85 11.61 -13.25
#